data_AF-A0A0F0CP77-F1
#
_entry.id   AF-A0A0F0CP77-F1
#
_cell.length_a   1.000
_cell.length_b   1.000
_cell.length_c   1.000
_cell.angle_alpha   90.00
_cell.angle_beta   90.00
_cell.angle_gamma   90.00
#
_symmetry.space_group_name_H-M   'P 1'
#
loop_
_entity.id
_entity.type
_entity.pdbx_description
1 polymer ?
#
loop_
_entity_poly.entity_id
_entity_poly.type
_entity_poly.pdbx_seq_one_letter_code
_entity_poly.pdbx_strand_id
1 'polypeptide(L)' 'MTIQCDEMWSFVFKKKNKQWIWLALDIDKGEIVGCFIGGRDIEEA' A
#
# COMPACT_ATOMS: atom_id res chain seq x y z
N MET A 1 -13.08 4.26 -15.77
CA MET A 1 -12.05 3.51 -15.00
C MET A 1 -11.18 4.52 -14.33
N THR A 2 -11.60 4.91 -13.14
CA THR A 2 -10.92 5.85 -12.27
C THR A 2 -10.22 5.05 -11.19
N ILE A 3 -8.88 5.09 -11.19
CA ILE A 3 -8.07 4.39 -10.18
C ILE A 3 -7.68 5.40 -9.11
N GLN A 4 -7.98 5.06 -7.85
CA GLN A 4 -7.51 5.75 -6.67
C GLN A 4 -6.30 5.01 -6.09
N CYS A 5 -5.23 5.75 -5.85
CA CYS A 5 -4.02 5.23 -5.22
C CYS A 5 -3.87 5.86 -3.84
N ASP A 6 -3.94 5.03 -2.80
CA ASP A 6 -3.78 5.46 -1.42
C ASP A 6 -2.50 4.90 -0.81
N GLU A 7 -1.79 5.76 -0.06
CA GLU A 7 -0.59 5.41 0.71
C GLU A 7 -0.95 5.36 2.19
N MET A 8 -0.73 4.21 2.81
CA MET A 8 -0.91 4.00 4.24
C MET A 8 0.36 3.43 4.86
N TRP A 9 0.52 3.62 6.18
CA TRP A 9 1.62 2.99 6.91
C TRP A 9 1.16 2.61 8.31
N SER A 10 1.72 1.49 8.81
CA SER A 10 1.48 1.04 10.17
C SER A 10 2.68 0.27 10.72
N PHE A 11 2.64 -0.02 12.02
CA PHE A 11 3.63 -0.84 12.70
C PHE A 11 3.12 -2.27 12.82
N VAL A 12 3.92 -3.25 12.37
CA VAL A 12 3.57 -4.66 12.50
C VAL A 12 4.32 -5.26 13.67
N PHE A 13 3.57 -5.64 14.72
CA PHE A 13 4.04 -6.27 15.96
C PHE A 13 4.95 -5.39 16.85
N LYS A 14 5.92 -4.67 16.29
CA LYS A 14 6.83 -3.76 17.01
C LYS A 14 6.94 -2.42 16.26
N LYS A 15 7.04 -1.30 16.99
CA LYS A 15 7.20 0.05 16.41
C LYS A 15 8.42 0.21 15.48
N LYS A 16 9.44 -0.63 15.63
CA LYS A 16 10.60 -0.64 14.72
C LYS A 16 10.31 -1.21 13.33
N ASN A 17 9.25 -2.02 13.21
CA ASN A 17 8.85 -2.67 11.96
C ASN A 17 7.74 -1.85 11.33
N LYS A 18 8.12 -0.74 10.70
CA LYS A 18 7.21 0.13 9.96
C LYS A 18 7.05 -0.43 8.56
N GLN A 19 5.81 -0.74 8.20
CA GLN A 19 5.44 -1.24 6.88
C GLN A 19 4.56 -0.20 6.18
N TRP A 20 4.82 -0.01 4.90
CA TRP A 20 4.04 0.83 4.00
C TRP A 20 3.12 -0.05 3.18
N ILE A 21 1.91 0.43 2.96
CA ILE A 21 0.86 -0.25 2.23
C ILE A 21 0.44 0.71 1.13
N TRP A 22 0.56 0.25 -0.09
CA TRP A 22 0.10 0.94 -1.29
C TRP A 22 -1.12 0.19 -1.80
N LEU A 23 -2.24 0.90 -1.93
CA LEU A 23 -3.49 0.32 -2.39
C LEU A 23 -3.95 1.03 -3.66
N ALA A 24 -4.24 0.26 -4.70
CA ALA A 24 -4.90 0.73 -5.90
C ALA A 24 -6.33 0.21 -5.94
N LEU A 25 -7.30 1.12 -5.91
CA LEU A 25 -8.73 0.85 -5.90
C LEU A 25 -9.37 1.36 -7.20
N ASP A 26 -10.14 0.52 -7.88
CA ASP A 26 -11.06 0.96 -8.92
C ASP A 26 -12.31 1.51 -8.24
N ILE A 27 -12.52 2.83 -8.30
CA ILE A 27 -13.65 3.51 -7.64
C ILE A 27 -14.97 3.14 -8.31
N ASP A 28 -14.96 2.94 -9.63
CA ASP A 28 -16.17 2.68 -10.40
C ASP A 28 -16.78 1.32 -10.00
N LYS A 29 -15.94 0.36 -9.59
CA LYS A 29 -16.37 -0.99 -9.17
C LYS A 29 -16.24 -1.26 -7.67
N GLY A 30 -15.47 -0.45 -6.94
CA GLY A 30 -15.11 -0.70 -5.55
C GLY A 30 -14.17 -1.90 -5.36
N GLU A 31 -13.41 -2.25 -6.39
CA GLU A 31 -12.53 -3.43 -6.39
C GLU A 31 -11.07 -3.03 -6.19
N ILE A 32 -10.31 -3.86 -5.44
CA ILE A 32 -8.88 -3.67 -5.29
C ILE A 32 -8.18 -4.25 -6.51
N VAL A 33 -7.52 -3.41 -7.28
CA VAL A 33 -6.80 -3.79 -8.50
C VAL A 33 -5.30 -4.03 -8.25
N GLY A 34 -4.77 -3.54 -7.13
CA GLY A 34 -3.38 -3.75 -6.75
C GLY A 34 -3.11 -3.44 -5.28
N CYS A 35 -2.19 -4.19 -4.68
CA CYS A 35 -1.72 -3.96 -3.32
C CYS A 35 -0.23 -4.30 -3.24
N PHE A 36 0.56 -3.41 -2.64
CA PHE A 36 1.98 -3.63 -2.38
C PHE A 36 2.32 -3.27 -0.94
N ILE A 37 3.08 -4.13 -0.26
CA ILE A 37 3.46 -3.95 1.14
C ILE A 37 4.98 -4.05 1.25
N GLY A 38 5.63 -3.03 1.81
CA GLY A 38 7.09 -2.98 1.91
C GLY A 38 7.65 -1.80 2.71
N GLY A 39 8.97 -1.67 2.70
CA GLY A 39 9.65 -0.48 3.24
C GLY A 39 9.35 0.77 2.40
N ARG A 40 9.53 1.97 2.99
CA ARG A 40 9.40 3.24 2.22
C ARG A 40 10.51 3.35 1.17
N ASP A 41 11.70 2.94 1.59
CA ASP A 41 12.87 2.79 0.76
C ASP A 41 12.76 1.43 0.09
N ILE A 42 12.21 1.44 -1.12
CA ILE A 42 12.38 0.35 -2.05
C ILE A 42 13.85 0.43 -2.48
N GLU A 43 14.76 -0.19 -1.74
CA GLU A 43 16.05 -0.55 -2.32
C GLU A 43 15.74 -1.78 -3.19
N GLU A 44 15.71 -1.56 -4.51
CA GLU A 44 15.52 -2.60 -5.53
C GLU A 44 16.49 -3.75 -5.26
N ALA A 45 15.97 -4.98 -5.21
CA ALA A 45 16.74 -6.22 -5.17
C ALA A 45 16.47 -7.03 -6.45
#